data_AF-A0A3D5TKG0-F1
#
_entry.id   AF-A0A3D5TKG0-F1
#
_cell.length_a   1.000
_cell.length_b   1.000
_cell.length_c   1.000
_cell.angle_alpha   90.00
_cell.angle_beta   90.00
_cell.angle_gamma   90.00
#
_symmetry.space_group_name_H-M   'P 1'
#
loop_
_entity.id
_entity.type
_entity.pdbx_description
1 polymer ?
#
loop_
_entity_poly.entity_id
_entity_poly.type
_entity_poly.pdbx_seq_one_letter_code
_entity_poly.pdbx_strand_id
1 'polypeptide(L)'
;MFILKKSREITYVLLRVAVYIRRSELRQRIEKYAFQLLEEASLNNFEKMLETTRVLKAFIKFGEQIYEIEPLNSSILINELSTLNTAIRQFAGLDKLPDLESLFSKPSIINKNKENSSEISLKNSSNNEPEDRNIAKSIIRQSAILEKIKGSRDGCQLKDLIILLPGVSERTLRYDLQKLVSQGLVNKVGSSGPGTRYTI
;
A
#
# COMPACT_ATOMS: atom_id res chain seq x y z
N MET A 1 15.48 11.22 -14.10
CA MET A 1 15.18 11.52 -12.69
C MET A 1 13.87 10.84 -12.29
N PHE A 2 13.85 10.09 -11.17
CA PHE A 2 12.68 9.30 -10.72
C PHE A 2 11.43 10.16 -10.53
N ILE A 3 11.55 11.30 -9.84
CA ILE A 3 10.45 12.23 -9.53
C ILE A 3 9.74 12.71 -10.80
N LEU A 4 10.49 13.15 -11.81
CA LEU A 4 9.92 13.60 -13.08
C LEU A 4 9.20 12.46 -13.84
N LYS A 5 9.79 11.26 -13.87
CA LYS A 5 9.15 10.08 -14.49
C LYS A 5 7.82 9.77 -13.79
N LYS A 6 7.84 9.74 -12.46
CA LYS A 6 6.67 9.41 -11.64
C LYS A 6 5.57 10.46 -11.76
N SER A 7 5.93 11.74 -11.80
CA SER A 7 5.00 12.85 -12.00
C SER A 7 4.29 12.75 -13.35
N ARG A 8 5.01 12.35 -14.41
CA ARG A 8 4.42 12.11 -15.74
C ARG A 8 3.42 10.96 -15.75
N GLU A 9 3.76 9.85 -15.11
CA GLU A 9 2.84 8.70 -14.96
C GLU A 9 1.57 9.10 -14.22
N ILE A 10 1.70 9.78 -13.08
CA ILE A 10 0.56 10.27 -12.28
C ILE A 10 -0.29 11.24 -13.09
N THR A 11 0.34 12.19 -13.79
CA THR A 11 -0.37 13.15 -14.66
C THR A 11 -1.20 12.43 -15.71
N TYR A 12 -0.61 11.44 -16.41
CA TYR A 12 -1.34 10.64 -17.40
C TYR A 12 -2.56 9.92 -16.80
N VAL A 13 -2.41 9.29 -15.63
CA VAL A 13 -3.52 8.58 -14.97
C VAL A 13 -4.60 9.58 -14.51
N LEU A 14 -4.22 10.73 -13.97
CA LEU A 14 -5.15 11.78 -13.57
C LEU A 14 -5.99 12.29 -14.75
N LEU A 15 -5.37 12.56 -15.89
CA LEU A 15 -6.07 12.97 -17.11
C LEU A 15 -7.06 11.88 -17.56
N ARG A 16 -6.66 10.60 -17.52
CA ARG A 16 -7.56 9.49 -17.86
C ARG A 16 -8.76 9.38 -16.92
N VAL A 17 -8.57 9.59 -15.63
CA VAL A 17 -9.67 9.58 -14.65
C VAL A 17 -10.56 10.80 -14.85
N ALA A 18 -9.97 11.97 -15.11
CA ALA A 18 -10.69 13.22 -15.29
C ALA A 18 -11.68 13.18 -16.47
N VAL A 19 -11.36 12.44 -17.54
CA VAL A 19 -12.26 12.25 -18.70
C VAL A 19 -13.63 11.68 -18.29
N TYR A 20 -13.69 10.85 -17.24
CA TYR A 20 -14.95 10.24 -16.77
C TYR A 20 -15.72 11.10 -15.76
N ILE A 21 -15.13 12.19 -15.28
CA ILE A 21 -15.78 13.11 -14.34
C ILE A 21 -16.79 13.97 -15.10
N ARG A 22 -18.05 13.90 -14.70
CA ARG A 22 -19.15 14.62 -15.39
C ARG A 22 -19.18 16.10 -15.02
N ARG A 23 -18.82 16.42 -13.78
CA ARG A 23 -18.76 17.80 -13.27
C ARG A 23 -17.55 18.53 -13.85
N SER A 24 -17.82 19.47 -14.75
CA SER A 24 -16.80 20.26 -15.45
C SER A 24 -15.82 20.96 -14.50
N GLU A 25 -16.34 21.55 -13.41
CA GLU A 25 -15.53 22.27 -12.43
C GLU A 25 -14.50 21.36 -11.73
N LEU A 26 -14.91 20.15 -11.31
CA LEU A 26 -14.02 19.19 -10.68
C LEU A 26 -12.99 18.67 -11.69
N ARG A 27 -13.45 18.33 -12.90
CA ARG A 27 -12.58 17.87 -14.00
C ARG A 27 -11.48 18.89 -14.31
N GLN A 28 -11.86 20.15 -14.55
CA GLN A 28 -10.93 21.23 -14.87
C GLN A 28 -9.91 21.47 -13.75
N ARG A 29 -10.35 21.41 -12.48
CA ARG A 29 -9.43 21.56 -11.33
C ARG A 29 -8.42 20.41 -11.28
N ILE A 30 -8.86 19.16 -11.44
CA ILE A 30 -7.96 18.00 -11.44
C ILE A 30 -6.97 18.08 -12.61
N GLU A 31 -7.43 18.39 -13.82
CA GLU A 31 -6.57 18.56 -15.00
C GLU A 31 -5.54 19.66 -14.80
N LYS A 32 -5.96 20.83 -14.31
CA LYS A 32 -5.06 21.96 -13.99
C LYS A 32 -3.95 21.52 -13.03
N TYR A 33 -4.31 20.90 -11.90
CA TYR A 33 -3.30 20.49 -10.92
C TYR A 33 -2.45 19.30 -11.40
N ALA A 34 -2.97 18.46 -12.30
CA ALA A 34 -2.18 17.41 -12.94
C ALA A 34 -1.07 18.00 -13.83
N PHE A 35 -1.38 18.99 -14.66
CA PHE A 35 -0.37 19.69 -15.46
C PHE A 35 0.61 20.48 -14.58
N GLN A 36 0.10 21.17 -13.57
CA GLN A 36 0.94 21.90 -12.61
C GLN A 36 1.96 20.98 -11.92
N LEU A 37 1.56 19.76 -11.53
CA LEU A 37 2.48 18.77 -10.95
C LEU A 37 3.64 18.42 -11.90
N LEU A 38 3.34 18.26 -13.19
CA LEU A 38 4.34 17.94 -14.21
C LEU A 38 5.29 19.11 -14.48
N GLU A 39 4.77 20.34 -14.52
CA GLU A 39 5.57 21.56 -14.68
C GLU A 39 6.53 21.73 -13.49
N GLU A 40 6.02 21.64 -12.27
CA GLU A 40 6.81 21.75 -11.04
C GLU A 40 7.89 20.67 -10.96
N ALA A 41 7.58 19.44 -11.37
CA ALA A 41 8.55 18.36 -11.46
C ALA A 41 9.67 18.65 -12.46
N SER A 42 9.34 19.29 -13.59
CA SER A 42 10.30 19.62 -14.64
C SER A 42 11.23 20.76 -14.21
N LEU A 43 10.73 21.66 -13.37
CA LEU A 43 11.47 22.79 -12.80
C LEU A 43 12.17 22.45 -11.47
N ASN A 44 12.07 21.20 -10.99
CA ASN A 44 12.56 20.76 -9.68
C ASN A 44 12.02 21.60 -8.50
N ASN A 45 10.80 22.13 -8.60
CA ASN A 45 10.19 22.94 -7.55
C ASN A 45 9.47 22.05 -6.52
N PHE A 46 10.27 21.38 -5.67
CA PHE A 46 9.78 20.38 -4.73
C PHE A 46 8.76 20.90 -3.73
N GLU A 47 8.92 22.14 -3.25
CA GLU A 47 7.97 22.76 -2.32
C GLU A 47 6.57 22.86 -2.94
N LYS A 48 6.47 23.43 -4.15
CA LYS A 48 5.19 23.51 -4.86
C LYS A 48 4.65 22.13 -5.23
N MET A 49 5.50 21.17 -5.59
CA MET A 49 5.05 19.80 -5.83
C MET A 49 4.36 19.20 -4.59
N LEU A 50 4.88 19.43 -3.38
CA LEU A 50 4.25 18.95 -2.15
C LEU A 50 2.86 19.57 -1.97
N GLU A 51 2.71 20.87 -2.22
CA GLU A 51 1.41 21.56 -2.18
C GLU A 51 0.44 20.99 -3.23
N THR A 52 0.89 20.85 -4.48
CA THR A 52 0.10 20.31 -5.58
C THR A 52 -0.34 18.88 -5.29
N THR A 53 0.54 18.02 -4.76
CA THR A 53 0.14 16.65 -4.35
C THR A 53 -0.92 16.65 -3.26
N ARG A 54 -0.85 17.56 -2.28
CA ARG A 54 -1.86 17.71 -1.23
C ARG A 54 -3.21 18.13 -1.81
N VAL A 55 -3.21 19.12 -2.70
CA VAL A 55 -4.43 19.61 -3.36
C VAL A 55 -5.06 18.52 -4.23
N LEU A 56 -4.26 17.78 -5.00
CA LEU A 56 -4.75 16.65 -5.80
C LEU A 56 -5.41 15.58 -4.93
N LYS A 57 -4.78 15.16 -3.83
CA LYS A 57 -5.37 14.18 -2.89
C LYS A 57 -6.73 14.66 -2.38
N ALA A 58 -6.85 15.94 -2.01
CA ALA A 58 -8.12 16.50 -1.54
C ALA A 58 -9.22 16.45 -2.61
N PHE A 59 -8.92 16.83 -3.86
CA PHE A 59 -9.90 16.75 -4.95
C PHE A 59 -10.26 15.31 -5.31
N ILE A 60 -9.31 14.39 -5.27
CA ILE A 60 -9.56 12.96 -5.54
C ILE A 60 -10.49 12.39 -4.46
N LYS A 61 -10.22 12.68 -3.18
CA LYS A 61 -11.10 12.27 -2.08
C LYS A 61 -12.48 12.90 -2.15
N PHE A 62 -12.56 14.18 -2.50
CA PHE A 62 -13.84 14.83 -2.73
C PHE A 62 -14.61 14.18 -3.89
N GLY A 63 -13.94 13.91 -5.01
CA GLY A 63 -14.52 13.23 -6.17
C GLY A 63 -15.03 11.82 -5.85
N GLU A 64 -14.32 11.08 -4.99
CA GLU A 64 -14.76 9.79 -4.45
C GLU A 64 -16.05 9.93 -3.64
N GLN A 65 -16.11 10.91 -2.72
CA GLN A 65 -17.27 11.13 -1.85
C GLN A 65 -18.54 11.51 -2.61
N ILE A 66 -18.40 12.20 -3.74
CA ILE A 66 -19.54 12.59 -4.59
C ILE A 66 -19.80 11.61 -5.75
N TYR A 67 -19.17 10.43 -5.73
CA TYR A 67 -19.32 9.37 -6.73
C TYR A 67 -18.98 9.81 -8.18
N GLU A 68 -18.06 10.77 -8.34
CA GLU A 68 -17.51 11.14 -9.65
C GLU A 68 -16.20 10.40 -9.95
N ILE A 69 -15.55 9.84 -8.93
CA ILE A 69 -14.33 9.02 -9.05
C ILE A 69 -14.57 7.69 -8.34
N GLU A 70 -14.34 6.60 -9.05
CA GLU A 70 -14.44 5.24 -8.49
C GLU A 70 -13.49 5.06 -7.28
N PRO A 71 -13.94 4.42 -6.17
CA PRO A 71 -13.11 4.24 -4.98
C PRO A 71 -11.78 3.54 -5.23
N LEU A 72 -11.78 2.56 -6.15
CA LEU A 72 -10.56 1.87 -6.56
C LEU A 72 -9.56 2.84 -7.20
N ASN A 73 -10.01 3.67 -8.14
CA ASN A 73 -9.17 4.66 -8.82
C ASN A 73 -8.64 5.72 -7.84
N SER A 74 -9.50 6.19 -6.93
CA SER A 74 -9.11 7.11 -5.86
C SER A 74 -8.00 6.53 -4.99
N SER A 75 -8.17 5.28 -4.52
CA SER A 75 -7.19 4.61 -3.67
C SER A 75 -5.82 4.46 -4.33
N ILE A 76 -5.80 4.12 -5.63
CA ILE A 76 -4.56 3.98 -6.42
C ILE A 76 -3.89 5.35 -6.55
N LEU A 77 -4.62 6.37 -7.00
CA LEU A 77 -4.07 7.72 -7.19
C LEU A 77 -3.50 8.31 -5.89
N ILE A 78 -4.20 8.13 -4.77
CA ILE A 78 -3.75 8.64 -3.47
C ILE A 78 -2.48 7.94 -3.00
N ASN A 79 -2.38 6.63 -3.20
CA ASN A 79 -1.16 5.89 -2.89
C ASN A 79 0.01 6.37 -3.76
N GLU A 80 -0.22 6.56 -5.06
CA GLU A 80 0.81 7.05 -5.98
C GLU A 80 1.29 8.47 -5.64
N LEU A 81 0.37 9.37 -5.32
CA LEU A 81 0.71 10.71 -4.83
C LEU A 81 1.44 10.68 -3.49
N SER A 82 1.16 9.69 -2.63
CA SER A 82 1.86 9.52 -1.36
C SER A 82 3.29 9.03 -1.57
N THR A 83 3.50 8.06 -2.45
CA THR A 83 4.84 7.61 -2.87
C THR A 83 5.64 8.75 -3.48
N LEU A 84 5.01 9.56 -4.35
CA LEU A 84 5.65 10.75 -4.91
C LEU A 84 6.04 11.76 -3.82
N ASN A 85 5.15 12.03 -2.86
CA ASN A 85 5.42 12.93 -1.73
C ASN A 85 6.61 12.46 -0.89
N THR A 86 6.68 11.16 -0.56
CA THR A 86 7.83 10.57 0.15
C THR A 86 9.14 10.75 -0.64
N ALA A 87 9.11 10.47 -1.95
CA ALA A 87 10.29 10.63 -2.80
C ALA A 87 10.75 12.10 -2.91
N ILE A 88 9.81 13.05 -2.97
CA ILE A 88 10.12 14.49 -2.96
C ILE A 88 10.78 14.87 -1.63
N ARG A 89 10.24 14.43 -0.49
CA ARG A 89 10.81 14.73 0.83
C ARG A 89 12.21 14.16 1.00
N GLN A 90 12.44 12.93 0.55
CA GLN A 90 13.77 12.29 0.53
C GLN A 90 14.76 13.10 -0.30
N PHE A 91 14.36 13.47 -1.51
CA PHE A 91 15.23 14.23 -2.40
C PHE A 91 15.52 15.65 -1.88
N ALA A 92 14.56 16.27 -1.19
CA ALA A 92 14.71 17.59 -0.59
C ALA A 92 15.42 17.58 0.79
N GLY A 93 15.81 16.41 1.31
CA GLY A 93 16.43 16.28 2.64
C GLY A 93 15.46 16.54 3.81
N LEU A 94 14.15 16.44 3.57
CA LEU A 94 13.07 16.67 4.54
C LEU A 94 12.64 15.40 5.30
N ASP A 95 13.45 14.33 5.24
CA ASP A 95 13.16 13.00 5.82
C ASP A 95 12.86 12.99 7.32
N LYS A 96 13.18 14.07 8.04
CA LYS A 96 13.01 14.17 9.49
C LYS A 96 11.68 14.77 9.94
N LEU A 97 10.85 15.31 9.05
CA LEU A 97 9.56 15.86 9.48
C LEU A 97 8.46 14.78 9.43
N PRO A 98 7.91 14.38 10.59
CA PRO A 98 6.77 13.47 10.62
C PRO A 98 5.60 14.10 9.85
N ASP A 99 4.84 13.28 9.15
CA ASP A 99 3.64 13.72 8.44
C ASP A 99 2.60 14.16 9.48
N LEU A 100 2.39 15.48 9.66
CA LEU A 100 1.49 16.00 10.70
C LEU A 100 0.07 15.42 10.56
N GLU A 101 -0.36 15.09 9.34
CA GLU A 101 -1.64 14.43 9.07
C GLU A 101 -1.75 13.07 9.81
N SER A 102 -0.65 12.32 9.93
CA SER A 102 -0.59 11.07 10.70
C SER A 102 -0.64 11.27 12.22
N LEU A 103 -0.27 12.45 12.72
CA LEU A 103 -0.32 12.80 14.14
C LEU A 103 -1.74 13.19 14.58
N PHE A 104 -2.52 13.81 13.69
CA PHE A 104 -3.88 14.27 14.00
C PHE A 104 -4.99 13.28 13.59
N SER A 105 -4.68 12.25 12.78
CA SER A 105 -5.67 11.26 12.32
C SER A 105 -5.96 10.13 13.32
N LYS A 106 -5.25 10.06 14.46
CA LYS A 106 -5.57 9.11 15.53
C LYS A 106 -6.49 9.78 16.56
N PRO A 107 -7.79 9.46 16.63
CA PRO A 107 -8.57 9.81 17.81
C PRO A 107 -7.93 9.10 19.01
N SER A 108 -7.54 9.89 20.01
CA SER A 108 -6.98 9.43 21.27
C SER A 108 -8.02 8.62 22.04
N ILE A 109 -8.08 7.31 21.79
CA ILE A 109 -8.69 6.37 22.73
C ILE A 109 -7.68 6.20 23.86
N ILE A 110 -7.92 6.94 24.94
CA ILE A 110 -7.32 6.69 26.24
C ILE A 110 -7.74 5.28 26.65
N ASN A 111 -6.83 4.31 26.52
CA ASN A 111 -6.93 3.05 27.24
C ASN A 111 -5.64 2.82 28.00
N LYS A 112 -5.79 2.93 29.32
CA LYS A 112 -4.80 2.61 30.34
C LYS A 112 -4.41 1.12 30.26
N ASN A 113 -3.13 0.88 30.55
CA ASN A 113 -2.51 -0.36 31.02
C ASN A 113 -2.24 -1.46 29.98
N LYS A 114 -0.98 -1.62 29.57
CA LYS A 114 -0.02 -2.48 30.31
C LYS A 114 1.42 -2.26 29.83
N GLU A 115 2.29 -2.11 30.81
CA GLU A 115 3.73 -1.90 30.67
C GLU A 115 4.51 -3.17 30.30
N ASN A 116 5.66 -2.92 29.67
CA ASN A 116 6.96 -3.61 29.74
C ASN A 116 7.13 -5.01 29.14
N SER A 117 7.87 -5.05 28.03
CA SER A 117 9.23 -5.61 28.05
C SER A 117 10.09 -4.98 26.94
N SER A 118 11.33 -4.75 27.32
CA SER A 118 12.34 -3.90 26.70
C SER A 118 13.20 -4.62 25.67
N GLU A 119 13.67 -3.81 24.70
CA GLU A 119 14.94 -3.89 23.96
C GLU A 119 15.18 -5.06 22.99
N ILE A 120 15.35 -4.72 21.71
CA ILE A 120 16.63 -4.87 20.98
C ILE A 120 16.70 -3.74 19.95
N SER A 121 17.75 -2.92 20.06
CA SER A 121 18.19 -1.97 19.03
C SER A 121 19.03 -2.71 17.98
N LEU A 122 18.82 -2.44 16.69
CA LEU A 122 19.85 -2.55 15.66
C LEU A 122 19.67 -1.46 14.59
N LYS A 123 20.78 -0.79 14.30
CA LYS A 123 20.97 0.36 13.41
C LYS A 123 20.96 -0.02 11.91
N ASN A 124 20.35 0.89 11.14
CA ASN A 124 20.72 1.47 9.83
C ASN A 124 21.00 0.66 8.56
N SER A 125 20.30 1.12 7.50
CA SER A 125 20.64 1.21 6.06
C SER A 125 20.66 -0.12 5.27
N SER A 126 20.07 -0.26 4.07
CA SER A 126 19.64 0.69 3.04
C SER A 126 18.78 -0.03 1.96
N ASN A 127 17.88 0.74 1.33
CA ASN A 127 17.34 0.66 -0.05
C ASN A 127 16.69 -0.64 -0.58
N ASN A 128 15.38 -0.57 -0.89
CA ASN A 128 14.77 -0.83 -2.22
C ASN A 128 13.21 -0.69 -2.19
N GLU A 129 12.63 0.29 -2.89
CA GLU A 129 11.24 0.20 -3.41
C GLU A 129 11.26 -0.70 -4.67
N PRO A 130 10.17 -1.29 -5.22
CA PRO A 130 8.77 -1.47 -4.78
C PRO A 130 8.35 -2.96 -4.69
N GLU A 131 9.25 -3.90 -4.97
CA GLU A 131 9.02 -5.34 -4.75
C GLU A 131 8.87 -5.61 -3.25
N ASP A 132 9.58 -4.87 -2.42
CA ASP A 132 9.63 -5.06 -0.97
C ASP A 132 8.31 -4.82 -0.25
N ARG A 133 7.37 -4.04 -0.78
CA ARG A 133 6.03 -3.92 -0.15
C ARG A 133 5.13 -5.12 -0.46
N ASN A 134 5.20 -5.66 -1.67
CA ASN A 134 4.46 -6.88 -2.03
C ASN A 134 5.13 -8.12 -1.44
N ILE A 135 6.47 -8.15 -1.41
CA ILE A 135 7.26 -9.14 -0.71
C ILE A 135 7.00 -9.04 0.79
N ALA A 136 7.05 -7.86 1.43
CA ALA A 136 6.73 -7.72 2.86
C ALA A 136 5.30 -8.14 3.15
N LYS A 137 4.30 -7.73 2.34
CA LYS A 137 2.91 -8.21 2.51
C LYS A 137 2.80 -9.74 2.30
N SER A 138 3.58 -10.30 1.38
CA SER A 138 3.63 -11.75 1.12
C SER A 138 4.34 -12.50 2.25
N ILE A 139 5.42 -11.95 2.80
CA ILE A 139 6.21 -12.51 3.90
C ILE A 139 5.38 -12.46 5.16
N ILE A 140 4.83 -11.30 5.53
CA ILE A 140 3.95 -11.15 6.70
C ILE A 140 2.78 -12.14 6.61
N ARG A 141 2.20 -12.30 5.42
CA ARG A 141 1.11 -13.27 5.17
C ARG A 141 1.60 -14.72 5.28
N GLN A 142 2.75 -15.05 4.71
CA GLN A 142 3.35 -16.39 4.81
C GLN A 142 3.74 -16.74 6.25
N SER A 143 4.21 -15.77 7.04
CA SER A 143 4.46 -15.91 8.47
C SER A 143 3.17 -16.23 9.23
N ALA A 144 2.08 -15.51 8.95
CA ALA A 144 0.78 -15.78 9.56
C ALA A 144 0.23 -17.17 9.18
N ILE A 145 0.42 -17.60 7.93
CA ILE A 145 0.06 -18.96 7.47
C ILE A 145 0.88 -20.01 8.22
N LEU A 146 2.19 -19.81 8.37
CA LEU A 146 3.09 -20.71 9.09
C LEU A 146 2.72 -20.83 10.57
N GLU A 147 2.53 -19.72 11.28
CA GLU A 147 2.13 -19.74 12.69
C GLU A 147 0.80 -20.49 12.88
N LYS A 148 -0.13 -20.35 11.93
CA LYS A 148 -1.40 -21.05 12.00
C LYS A 148 -1.26 -22.55 11.77
N ILE A 149 -0.43 -22.97 10.82
CA ILE A 149 -0.16 -24.40 10.59
C ILE A 149 0.57 -25.00 11.80
N LYS A 150 1.53 -24.27 12.41
CA LYS A 150 2.20 -24.69 13.66
C LYS A 150 1.23 -24.84 14.82
N GLY A 151 0.25 -23.95 14.92
CA GLY A 151 -0.79 -24.00 15.96
C GLY A 151 -1.86 -25.06 15.77
N SER A 152 -1.88 -25.77 14.63
CA SER A 152 -2.89 -26.77 14.30
C SER A 152 -2.32 -28.18 14.44
N ARG A 153 -2.77 -28.95 15.44
CA ARG A 153 -2.25 -30.30 15.75
C ARG A 153 -2.34 -31.28 14.58
N ASP A 154 -3.38 -31.17 13.76
CA ASP A 154 -3.65 -32.14 12.68
C ASP A 154 -3.33 -31.60 11.28
N GLY A 155 -2.82 -30.36 11.16
CA GLY A 155 -2.63 -29.62 9.92
C GLY A 155 -3.84 -28.79 9.48
N CYS A 156 -3.66 -27.92 8.49
CA CYS A 156 -4.69 -27.02 7.98
C CYS A 156 -5.14 -27.39 6.56
N GLN A 157 -6.44 -27.27 6.27
CA GLN A 157 -6.93 -27.27 4.89
C GLN A 157 -6.97 -25.86 4.32
N LEU A 158 -7.02 -25.76 2.98
CA LEU A 158 -7.12 -24.47 2.30
C LEU A 158 -8.37 -23.69 2.73
N LYS A 159 -9.49 -24.38 2.99
CA LYS A 159 -10.73 -23.75 3.46
C LYS A 159 -10.57 -23.05 4.80
N ASP A 160 -9.82 -23.66 5.72
CA ASP A 160 -9.57 -23.09 7.05
C ASP A 160 -8.73 -21.82 6.96
N LEU A 161 -7.75 -21.79 6.04
CA LEU A 161 -6.91 -20.62 5.79
C LEU A 161 -7.68 -19.47 5.12
N ILE A 162 -8.67 -19.77 4.27
CA ILE A 162 -9.53 -18.76 3.65
C ILE A 162 -10.41 -18.06 4.69
N ILE A 163 -11.00 -18.81 5.63
CA ILE A 163 -11.86 -18.26 6.68
C ILE A 163 -11.07 -17.31 7.60
N LEU A 164 -9.81 -17.63 7.86
CA LEU A 164 -8.95 -16.88 8.78
C LEU A 164 -8.24 -15.67 8.15
N LEU A 165 -8.15 -15.63 6.81
CA LEU A 165 -7.51 -14.54 6.07
C LEU A 165 -8.53 -13.85 5.13
N PRO A 166 -9.56 -13.18 5.69
CA PRO A 166 -10.53 -12.46 4.88
C PRO A 166 -9.84 -11.32 4.13
N GLY A 167 -9.97 -11.33 2.79
CA GLY A 167 -9.32 -10.35 1.90
C GLY A 167 -8.19 -10.90 1.05
N VAL A 168 -7.82 -12.18 1.21
CA VAL A 168 -6.87 -12.87 0.32
C VAL A 168 -7.63 -13.82 -0.58
N SER A 169 -7.41 -13.72 -1.90
CA SER A 169 -8.04 -14.65 -2.84
C SER A 169 -7.50 -16.08 -2.64
N GLU A 170 -8.35 -17.08 -2.87
CA GLU A 170 -7.95 -18.50 -2.84
C GLU A 170 -6.75 -18.78 -3.76
N ARG A 171 -6.68 -18.09 -4.91
CA ARG A 171 -5.55 -18.19 -5.84
C ARG A 171 -4.25 -17.69 -5.22
N THR A 172 -4.29 -16.57 -4.49
CA THR A 172 -3.11 -16.01 -3.80
C THR A 172 -2.62 -16.94 -2.69
N LEU A 173 -3.53 -17.51 -1.90
CA LEU A 173 -3.18 -18.50 -0.86
C LEU A 173 -2.52 -19.74 -1.46
N ARG A 174 -3.00 -20.22 -2.62
CA ARG A 174 -2.36 -21.34 -3.32
C ARG A 174 -0.90 -21.03 -3.71
N TYR A 175 -0.60 -19.83 -4.22
CA TYR A 175 0.77 -19.46 -4.54
C TYR A 175 1.67 -19.37 -3.31
N ASP A 176 1.15 -18.81 -2.21
CA ASP A 176 1.91 -18.71 -0.95
C ASP A 176 2.21 -20.10 -0.37
N LEU A 177 1.21 -21.01 -0.36
CA LEU A 177 1.39 -22.39 0.09
C LEU A 177 2.35 -23.16 -0.82
N GLN A 178 2.26 -22.97 -2.13
CA GLN A 178 3.20 -23.57 -3.08
C GLN A 178 4.63 -23.10 -2.81
N LYS A 179 4.82 -21.81 -2.51
CA LYS A 179 6.12 -21.24 -2.15
C LYS A 179 6.65 -21.84 -0.85
N LEU A 180 5.82 -21.92 0.20
CA LEU A 180 6.19 -22.51 1.48
C LEU A 180 6.54 -24.00 1.38
N VAL A 181 5.82 -24.76 0.54
CA VAL A 181 6.13 -26.17 0.25
C VAL A 181 7.45 -26.30 -0.52
N SER A 182 7.67 -25.46 -1.54
CA SER A 182 8.93 -25.46 -2.31
C SER A 182 10.16 -25.10 -1.47
N GLN A 183 9.96 -24.33 -0.40
CA GLN A 183 10.99 -23.95 0.57
C GLN A 183 11.20 -24.99 1.68
N GLY A 184 10.42 -26.08 1.70
CA GLY A 184 10.49 -27.12 2.73
C GLY A 184 9.97 -26.69 4.11
N LEU A 185 9.28 -25.56 4.19
CA LEU A 185 8.75 -25.02 5.45
C LEU A 185 7.39 -25.62 5.81
N VAL A 186 6.68 -26.19 4.83
CA VAL A 186 5.35 -26.81 4.98
C VAL A 186 5.31 -28.08 4.14
N ASN A 187 4.81 -29.14 4.72
CA ASN A 187 4.56 -30.41 4.05
C ASN A 187 3.13 -30.45 3.50
N LYS A 188 3.00 -30.75 2.21
CA LYS A 188 1.69 -30.99 1.57
C LYS A 188 1.38 -32.49 1.67
N VAL A 189 0.35 -32.82 2.42
CA VAL A 189 -0.13 -34.20 2.62
C VAL A 189 -1.43 -34.40 1.83
N GLY A 190 -1.42 -35.39 0.93
CA GLY A 190 -2.58 -35.78 0.13
C GLY A 190 -2.49 -35.43 -1.36
N SER A 191 -3.11 -36.27 -2.18
CA SER A 191 -3.24 -36.06 -3.63
C SER A 191 -4.32 -35.01 -3.91
N SER A 192 -4.07 -34.19 -4.94
CA SER A 192 -4.82 -32.97 -5.29
C SER A 192 -6.34 -33.01 -5.02
N GLY A 193 -6.88 -32.00 -4.33
CA GLY A 193 -8.32 -31.86 -4.08
C GLY A 193 -8.67 -31.48 -2.63
N PRO A 194 -9.96 -31.62 -2.22
CA PRO A 194 -10.46 -31.22 -0.90
C PRO A 194 -9.82 -31.95 0.29
N GLY A 195 -9.17 -33.09 0.04
CA GLY A 195 -8.41 -33.85 1.03
C GLY A 195 -6.97 -33.39 1.24
N THR A 196 -6.53 -32.34 0.52
CA THR A 196 -5.17 -31.79 0.67
C THR A 196 -5.04 -31.05 2.00
N ARG A 197 -4.03 -31.44 2.79
CA ARG A 197 -3.70 -30.79 4.06
C ARG A 197 -2.26 -30.29 4.06
N TYR A 198 -2.04 -29.22 4.80
CA TYR A 198 -0.73 -28.61 4.99
C TYR A 198 -0.32 -28.77 6.46
N THR A 199 0.81 -29.43 6.69
CA THR A 199 1.39 -29.69 8.01
C THR A 199 2.81 -29.14 8.05
N ILE A 200 3.41 -29.03 9.23
CA ILE A 200 4.83 -28.72 9.38
C ILE A 200 5.49 -29.98 9.93
#